data_AF-A0A9Q9AGE6-F1
#
_entry.id   AF-A0A9Q9AGE6-F1
#
_cell.length_a   1.000
_cell.length_b   1.000
_cell.length_c   1.000
_cell.angle_alpha   90.00
_cell.angle_beta   90.00
_cell.angle_gamma   90.00
#
_symmetry.space_group_name_H-M   'P 1'
#
loop_
_entity.id
_entity.type
_entity.pdbx_description
1 polymer ?
#
loop_
_entity_poly.entity_id
_entity_poly.type
_entity_poly.pdbx_seq_one_letter_code
_entity_poly.pdbx_strand_id
1 'polypeptide(L)'
;MSSPPPPPPSESPPPPAQPAQNQITVTAEIGADYACLVFSDGWKYQFESPQLLRTALSYRGAQRGGARPNQELAILGDNVARYILGRGWYFRKESIWTWNSKHGGGVAMNAFLAWQANNTGLVKVMRDFLDDGSSNGITETEVATTMEAIFGAVDWDSESNLFEVKEVMAHPGMYWPHGDAGEFQAMLRRFHVQQPTKALGRKRPWWKR
;
A
#
# COMPACT_ATOMS: atom_id res chain seq x y z
N MET A 1 -43.11 15.25 45.24
CA MET A 1 -43.03 14.06 44.38
C MET A 1 -41.95 14.32 43.37
N SER A 2 -40.79 13.64 43.50
CA SER A 2 -39.63 13.86 42.62
C SER A 2 -39.71 12.93 41.43
N SER A 3 -39.58 13.47 40.22
CA SER A 3 -39.64 12.70 38.98
C SER A 3 -38.47 11.69 38.87
N PRO A 4 -38.69 10.51 38.27
CA PRO A 4 -37.64 9.52 38.10
C PRO A 4 -36.58 9.98 37.09
N PRO A 5 -35.32 9.54 37.24
CA PRO A 5 -34.26 9.89 36.32
C PRO A 5 -34.49 9.28 34.92
N PRO A 6 -34.00 9.94 33.86
CA PRO A 6 -34.13 9.44 32.49
C PRO A 6 -33.34 8.14 32.30
N PRO A 7 -33.79 7.25 31.39
CA PRO A 7 -33.08 6.02 31.09
C PRO A 7 -31.72 6.32 30.46
N PRO A 8 -30.73 5.42 30.64
CA PRO A 8 -29.42 5.57 30.01
C PRO A 8 -29.56 5.55 28.47
N PRO A 9 -28.67 6.26 27.76
CA PRO A 9 -28.67 6.25 26.29
C PRO A 9 -28.49 4.82 25.79
N SER A 10 -29.33 4.40 24.85
CA SER A 10 -29.20 3.09 24.20
C SER A 10 -27.83 3.01 23.53
N GLU A 11 -26.97 2.13 24.05
CA GLU A 11 -25.73 1.74 23.37
C GLU A 11 -26.10 1.23 21.98
N SER A 12 -25.63 1.91 20.95
CA SER A 12 -25.81 1.43 19.59
C SER A 12 -25.12 0.07 19.49
N PRO A 13 -25.77 -0.96 18.91
CA PRO A 13 -25.15 -2.26 18.77
C PRO A 13 -23.82 -2.12 18.04
N PRO A 14 -22.78 -2.87 18.44
CA PRO A 14 -21.50 -2.84 17.75
C PRO A 14 -21.74 -3.13 16.26
N PRO A 15 -21.08 -2.40 15.35
CA PRO A 15 -21.24 -2.63 13.93
C PRO A 15 -20.98 -4.11 13.64
N PRO A 16 -21.79 -4.75 12.78
CA PRO A 16 -21.67 -6.17 12.50
C PRO A 16 -20.22 -6.47 12.09
N ALA A 17 -19.64 -7.48 12.74
CA ALA A 17 -18.31 -7.95 12.42
C ALA A 17 -18.26 -8.22 10.91
N GLN A 18 -17.48 -7.40 10.19
CA GLN A 18 -17.34 -7.56 8.75
C GLN A 18 -16.72 -8.94 8.49
N PRO A 19 -17.24 -9.71 7.53
CA PRO A 19 -16.63 -10.99 7.17
C PRO A 19 -15.16 -10.74 6.84
N ALA A 20 -14.28 -11.50 7.48
CA ALA A 20 -12.86 -11.50 7.17
C ALA A 20 -12.72 -11.94 5.71
N GLN A 21 -12.61 -10.98 4.79
CA GLN A 21 -12.17 -11.30 3.44
C GLN A 21 -10.73 -11.79 3.56
N ASN A 22 -10.43 -12.93 2.92
CA ASN A 22 -9.09 -13.49 2.77
C ASN A 22 -8.19 -12.44 2.11
N GLN A 23 -7.62 -11.56 2.93
CA GLN A 23 -6.69 -10.54 2.46
C GLN A 23 -5.41 -11.26 2.11
N ILE A 24 -5.01 -11.16 0.84
CA ILE A 24 -3.75 -11.75 0.40
C ILE A 24 -2.62 -11.01 1.12
N THR A 25 -1.78 -11.79 1.80
CA THR A 25 -0.60 -11.27 2.49
C THR A 25 0.63 -11.42 1.61
N VAL A 26 1.60 -10.52 1.77
CA VAL A 26 2.90 -10.55 1.12
C VAL A 26 3.99 -10.93 2.12
N THR A 27 4.88 -11.81 1.69
CA THR A 27 6.16 -12.15 2.33
C THR A 27 7.30 -11.96 1.33
N ALA A 28 8.55 -11.95 1.79
CA ALA A 28 9.71 -11.97 0.92
C ALA A 28 10.67 -13.11 1.29
N GLU A 29 11.18 -13.81 0.28
CA GLU A 29 12.26 -14.78 0.40
C GLU A 29 13.52 -14.13 -0.17
N ILE A 30 14.54 -13.91 0.66
CA ILE A 30 15.75 -13.16 0.28
C ILE A 30 16.99 -13.95 0.70
N GLY A 31 17.76 -14.45 -0.28
CA GLY A 31 19.07 -15.06 -0.08
C GLY A 31 20.17 -14.32 -0.84
N ALA A 32 21.42 -14.77 -0.73
CA ALA A 32 22.57 -14.05 -1.30
C ALA A 32 22.38 -13.68 -2.77
N ASP A 33 21.92 -14.65 -3.57
CA ASP A 33 21.79 -14.53 -5.03
C ASP A 33 20.34 -14.63 -5.52
N TYR A 34 19.35 -14.54 -4.63
CA TYR A 34 17.94 -14.59 -5.01
C TYR A 34 17.09 -13.67 -4.15
N ALA A 35 16.03 -13.10 -4.74
CA ALA A 35 15.00 -12.37 -4.02
C ALA A 35 13.63 -12.61 -4.67
N CYS A 36 12.61 -12.86 -3.86
CA CYS A 36 11.27 -13.17 -4.35
C CYS A 36 10.20 -12.53 -3.46
N LEU A 37 9.16 -11.95 -4.06
CA LEU A 37 7.91 -11.63 -3.37
C LEU A 37 6.97 -12.81 -3.48
N VAL A 38 6.41 -13.23 -2.35
CA VAL A 38 5.51 -14.38 -2.25
C VAL A 38 4.18 -13.93 -1.68
N PHE A 39 3.10 -14.26 -2.38
CA PHE A 39 1.74 -13.92 -2.00
C PHE A 39 1.00 -15.15 -1.49
N SER A 40 0.11 -14.96 -0.52
CA SER A 40 -0.54 -16.08 0.18
C SER A 40 -1.50 -16.92 -0.68
N ASP A 41 -1.84 -16.45 -1.88
CA ASP A 41 -2.62 -17.20 -2.86
C ASP A 41 -1.75 -18.01 -3.84
N GLY A 42 -0.43 -18.01 -3.63
CA GLY A 42 0.53 -18.82 -4.36
C GLY A 42 1.20 -18.11 -5.53
N TRP A 43 0.80 -16.88 -5.87
CA TRP A 43 1.51 -16.09 -6.86
C TRP A 43 2.87 -15.63 -6.31
N LYS A 44 3.87 -15.54 -7.19
CA LYS A 44 5.24 -15.16 -6.83
C LYS A 44 5.84 -14.29 -7.91
N TYR A 45 6.58 -13.26 -7.50
CA TYR A 45 7.46 -12.49 -8.37
C TYR A 45 8.91 -12.79 -8.02
N GLN A 46 9.62 -13.45 -8.93
CA GLN A 46 11.05 -13.75 -8.79
C GLN A 46 11.84 -12.64 -9.45
N PHE A 47 12.67 -11.93 -8.67
CA PHE A 47 13.53 -10.89 -9.24
C PHE A 47 14.68 -11.52 -10.02
N GLU A 48 14.94 -10.99 -11.22
CA GLU A 48 16.17 -11.29 -11.98
C GLU A 48 17.39 -10.61 -11.34
N SER A 49 17.19 -9.41 -10.79
CA SER A 49 18.19 -8.67 -10.04
C SER A 49 17.78 -8.57 -8.56
N PRO A 50 18.25 -9.50 -7.69
CA PRO A 50 17.90 -9.53 -6.27
C PRO A 50 18.17 -8.23 -5.53
N GLN A 51 19.13 -7.43 -6.01
CA GLN A 51 19.50 -6.15 -5.44
C GLN A 51 18.36 -5.12 -5.53
N LEU A 52 17.44 -5.24 -6.49
CA LEU A 52 16.31 -4.32 -6.63
C LEU A 52 15.32 -4.45 -5.47
N LEU A 53 14.95 -5.67 -5.07
CA LEU A 53 14.09 -5.87 -3.89
C LEU A 53 14.79 -5.40 -2.61
N ARG A 54 16.09 -5.70 -2.47
CA ARG A 54 16.89 -5.22 -1.32
C ARG A 54 16.93 -3.70 -1.24
N THR A 55 17.11 -3.05 -2.38
CA THR A 55 17.12 -1.58 -2.49
C THR A 55 15.74 -1.03 -2.14
N ALA A 56 14.66 -1.62 -2.67
CA ALA A 56 13.29 -1.19 -2.39
C ALA A 56 12.93 -1.26 -0.90
N LEU A 57 13.37 -2.32 -0.21
CA LEU A 57 13.18 -2.53 1.22
C LEU A 57 14.10 -1.67 2.10
N SER A 58 15.11 -1.01 1.53
CA SER A 58 16.02 -0.12 2.26
C SER A 58 15.41 1.28 2.40
N TYR A 59 14.96 1.65 3.59
CA TYR A 59 14.30 2.93 3.87
C TYR A 59 15.11 3.82 4.83
N ARG A 60 14.69 5.08 5.03
CA ARG A 60 15.42 6.00 5.91
C ARG A 60 15.31 5.55 7.37
N GLY A 61 16.41 5.08 7.92
CA GLY A 61 16.49 4.50 9.28
C GLY A 61 17.02 3.07 9.30
N ALA A 62 17.02 2.38 8.16
CA ALA A 62 17.53 1.02 7.97
C ALA A 62 19.06 0.89 8.11
N GLN A 63 19.81 1.92 7.71
CA GLN A 63 21.27 1.97 7.84
C GLN A 63 21.75 3.40 8.13
N ARG A 64 22.75 3.53 9.01
CA ARG A 64 23.46 4.80 9.24
C ARG A 64 24.23 5.22 7.99
N GLY A 65 23.63 6.07 7.14
CA GLY A 65 24.40 6.80 6.12
C GLY A 65 23.64 7.18 4.84
N GLY A 66 22.61 6.45 4.45
CA GLY A 66 21.81 6.78 3.26
C GLY A 66 20.64 7.72 3.60
N ALA A 67 20.59 8.90 2.99
CA ALA A 67 19.51 9.85 3.29
C ALA A 67 18.13 9.29 2.93
N ARG A 68 18.00 8.55 1.81
CA ARG A 68 16.82 7.74 1.38
C ARG A 68 17.20 6.70 0.30
N PRO A 69 17.54 5.46 0.67
CA PRO A 69 18.12 4.50 -0.28
C PRO A 69 17.14 4.01 -1.36
N ASN A 70 15.84 3.95 -1.07
CA ASN A 70 14.82 3.49 -2.02
C ASN A 70 14.10 4.60 -2.80
N GLN A 71 14.51 5.87 -2.65
CA GLN A 71 13.71 7.00 -3.16
C GLN A 71 13.61 7.04 -4.68
N GLU A 72 14.67 6.66 -5.40
CA GLU A 72 14.66 6.65 -6.87
C GLU A 72 13.67 5.61 -7.41
N LEU A 73 13.68 4.40 -6.84
CA LEU A 73 12.71 3.37 -7.14
C LEU A 73 11.29 3.80 -6.77
N ALA A 74 11.11 4.52 -5.65
CA ALA A 74 9.80 5.03 -5.26
C ALA A 74 9.25 6.05 -6.27
N ILE A 75 10.09 6.94 -6.79
CA ILE A 75 9.69 7.90 -7.83
C ILE A 75 9.27 7.16 -9.11
N LEU A 76 10.02 6.13 -9.52
CA LEU A 76 9.64 5.28 -10.65
C LEU A 76 8.29 4.58 -10.38
N GLY A 77 8.13 4.03 -9.19
CA GLY A 77 6.92 3.36 -8.71
C GLY A 77 5.66 4.21 -8.72
N ASP A 78 5.71 5.43 -8.17
CA ASP A 78 4.57 6.38 -8.18
C ASP A 78 4.15 6.67 -9.63
N ASN A 79 5.12 6.84 -10.54
CA ASN A 79 4.85 7.11 -11.94
C ASN A 79 4.20 5.91 -12.66
N VAL A 80 4.75 4.70 -12.50
CA VAL A 80 4.19 3.51 -13.17
C VAL A 80 2.81 3.17 -12.61
N ALA A 81 2.61 3.24 -11.30
CA ALA A 81 1.30 3.03 -10.67
C ALA A 81 0.27 4.03 -11.19
N ARG A 82 0.63 5.32 -11.27
CA ARG A 82 -0.23 6.35 -11.84
C ARG A 82 -0.57 6.09 -13.31
N TYR A 83 0.40 5.67 -14.12
CA TYR A 83 0.19 5.33 -15.52
C TYR A 83 -0.78 4.16 -15.68
N ILE A 84 -0.53 3.07 -14.94
CA ILE A 84 -1.35 1.85 -14.91
C ILE A 84 -2.81 2.17 -14.53
N LEU A 85 -3.02 3.00 -13.50
CA LEU A 85 -4.35 3.45 -13.09
C LEU A 85 -5.01 4.35 -14.14
N GLY A 86 -4.26 5.30 -14.69
CA GLY A 86 -4.73 6.21 -15.74
C GLY A 86 -5.21 5.49 -16.99
N ARG A 87 -4.45 4.47 -17.42
CA ARG A 87 -4.81 3.60 -18.55
C ARG A 87 -6.11 2.85 -18.29
N GLY A 88 -6.27 2.27 -17.09
CA GLY A 88 -7.49 1.57 -16.70
C GLY A 88 -8.72 2.49 -16.64
N TRP A 89 -8.57 3.67 -16.03
CA TRP A 89 -9.60 4.69 -15.96
C TRP A 89 -10.08 5.14 -17.35
N TYR A 90 -9.14 5.46 -18.25
CA TYR A 90 -9.44 5.89 -19.62
C TYR A 90 -10.12 4.80 -20.44
N PHE A 91 -9.66 3.55 -20.31
CA PHE A 91 -10.22 2.41 -21.04
C PHE A 91 -11.68 2.15 -20.65
N ARG A 92 -12.00 2.21 -19.36
CA ARG A 92 -13.37 2.01 -18.84
C ARG A 92 -14.31 3.20 -19.04
N LYS A 93 -13.82 4.33 -19.58
CA LYS A 93 -14.60 5.57 -19.73
C LYS A 93 -15.22 6.03 -18.40
N GLU A 94 -14.48 5.85 -17.31
CA GLU A 94 -14.92 6.26 -15.98
C GLU A 94 -14.94 7.80 -15.85
N SER A 95 -15.78 8.32 -14.96
CA SER A 95 -15.87 9.77 -14.73
C SER A 95 -14.61 10.35 -14.07
N ILE A 96 -14.41 11.66 -14.21
CA ILE A 96 -13.34 12.39 -13.48
C ILE A 96 -13.53 12.27 -11.97
N TRP A 97 -14.78 12.22 -11.49
CA TRP A 97 -15.06 11.97 -10.07
C TRP A 97 -14.51 10.61 -9.62
N THR A 98 -14.69 9.57 -10.45
CA THR A 98 -14.15 8.24 -10.20
C THR A 98 -12.62 8.27 -10.16
N TRP A 99 -11.97 9.00 -11.06
CA TRP A 99 -10.51 9.22 -11.01
C TRP A 99 -10.09 9.88 -9.69
N ASN A 100 -10.71 10.98 -9.30
CA ASN A 100 -10.35 11.71 -8.08
C ASN A 100 -10.54 10.86 -6.82
N SER A 101 -11.61 10.06 -6.76
CA SER A 101 -11.83 9.12 -5.67
C SER A 101 -10.79 8.00 -5.64
N LYS A 102 -10.54 7.34 -6.78
CA LYS A 102 -9.71 6.13 -6.86
C LYS A 102 -8.21 6.42 -6.83
N HIS A 103 -7.76 7.39 -7.61
CA HIS A 103 -6.36 7.82 -7.63
C HIS A 103 -6.09 8.75 -6.44
N GLY A 104 -6.85 9.84 -6.33
CA GLY A 104 -6.59 10.89 -5.33
C GLY A 104 -6.88 10.50 -3.88
N GLY A 105 -7.88 9.63 -3.65
CA GLY A 105 -8.22 9.10 -2.33
C GLY A 105 -7.67 7.69 -2.04
N GLY A 106 -6.93 7.09 -2.98
CA GLY A 106 -6.39 5.74 -2.88
C GLY A 106 -4.89 5.71 -3.13
N VAL A 107 -4.48 5.15 -4.27
CA VAL A 107 -3.06 4.85 -4.58
C VAL A 107 -2.13 6.07 -4.54
N ALA A 108 -2.63 7.28 -4.81
CA ALA A 108 -1.81 8.50 -4.69
C ALA A 108 -1.70 9.05 -3.26
N MET A 109 -2.27 8.36 -2.27
CA MET A 109 -2.29 8.78 -0.87
C MET A 109 -1.41 7.87 -0.02
N ASN A 110 -0.32 8.44 0.50
CA ASN A 110 0.63 7.72 1.35
C ASN A 110 -0.05 7.02 2.55
N ALA A 111 -1.06 7.66 3.15
CA ALA A 111 -1.82 7.07 4.25
C ALA A 111 -2.57 5.79 3.83
N PHE A 112 -3.12 5.76 2.61
CA PHE A 112 -3.78 4.57 2.08
C PHE A 112 -2.76 3.48 1.76
N LEU A 113 -1.65 3.81 1.08
CA LEU A 113 -0.58 2.87 0.79
C LEU A 113 -0.02 2.23 2.07
N ALA A 114 0.24 3.04 3.09
CA ALA A 114 0.75 2.57 4.37
C ALA A 114 -0.27 1.74 5.16
N TRP A 115 -1.55 2.13 5.12
CA TRP A 115 -2.62 1.33 5.72
C TRP A 115 -2.73 -0.04 5.04
N GLN A 116 -2.69 -0.08 3.71
CA GLN A 116 -2.75 -1.34 2.97
C GLN A 116 -1.53 -2.21 3.22
N ALA A 117 -0.33 -1.63 3.20
CA ALA A 117 0.92 -2.31 3.54
C ALA A 117 0.91 -2.98 4.92
N ASN A 118 0.29 -2.31 5.90
CA ASN A 118 0.15 -2.82 7.25
C ASN A 118 -0.81 -4.02 7.28
N ASN A 119 -1.89 -3.96 6.51
CA ASN A 119 -2.89 -5.03 6.46
C ASN A 119 -2.46 -6.23 5.60
N THR A 120 -1.49 -6.06 4.71
CA THR A 120 -0.99 -7.13 3.83
C THR A 120 0.29 -7.78 4.34
N GLY A 121 0.85 -7.33 5.47
CA GLY A 121 2.07 -7.90 6.03
C GLY A 121 3.37 -7.32 5.46
N LEU A 122 3.33 -6.35 4.54
CA LEU A 122 4.55 -5.72 4.02
C LEU A 122 5.37 -5.05 5.13
N VAL A 123 4.72 -4.45 6.12
CA VAL A 123 5.44 -3.86 7.26
C VAL A 123 6.24 -4.92 8.02
N LYS A 124 5.76 -6.16 8.08
CA LYS A 124 6.52 -7.27 8.66
C LYS A 124 7.73 -7.61 7.80
N VAL A 125 7.56 -7.70 6.48
CA VAL A 125 8.67 -7.91 5.53
C VAL A 125 9.76 -6.84 5.69
N MET A 126 9.38 -5.56 5.82
CA MET A 126 10.31 -4.46 6.05
C MET A 126 11.12 -4.63 7.35
N ARG A 127 10.48 -5.10 8.43
CA ARG A 127 11.15 -5.34 9.71
C ARG A 127 12.09 -6.54 9.63
N ASP A 128 11.62 -7.65 9.05
CA ASP A 128 12.40 -8.89 8.93
C ASP A 128 13.63 -8.68 8.05
N PHE A 129 13.55 -7.84 7.01
CA PHE A 129 14.67 -7.53 6.13
C PHE A 129 15.84 -6.81 6.85
N LEU A 130 15.54 -6.03 7.89
CA LEU A 130 16.54 -5.19 8.54
C LEU A 130 17.22 -5.82 9.75
N ASP A 131 16.58 -6.81 10.36
CA ASP A 131 17.12 -7.67 11.41
C ASP A 131 18.05 -6.98 12.42
N ASP A 132 17.71 -5.75 12.86
CA ASP A 132 18.51 -4.97 13.80
C ASP A 132 17.87 -4.87 15.20
N GLY A 133 16.73 -5.55 15.41
CA GLY A 133 15.95 -5.46 16.64
C GLY A 133 15.36 -4.06 16.92
N SER A 134 15.54 -3.11 16.01
CA SER A 134 15.09 -1.73 16.11
C SER A 134 13.84 -1.55 15.26
N SER A 135 12.71 -2.03 15.78
CA SER A 135 11.38 -1.65 15.26
C SER A 135 11.06 -0.15 15.44
N ASN A 136 12.00 0.63 15.99
CA ASN A 136 11.88 2.05 16.26
C ASN A 136 12.15 2.84 14.98
N GLY A 137 11.09 3.22 14.25
CA GLY A 137 11.19 4.29 13.25
C GLY A 137 10.55 4.04 11.89
N ILE A 138 9.84 2.94 11.66
CA ILE A 138 9.04 2.80 10.43
C ILE A 138 7.87 3.79 10.49
N THR A 139 8.02 4.92 9.81
CA THR A 139 6.96 5.91 9.68
C THR A 139 6.02 5.55 8.54
N GLU A 140 4.79 6.07 8.56
CA GLU A 140 3.84 5.96 7.45
C GLU A 140 4.45 6.35 6.10
N THR A 141 5.30 7.39 6.10
CA THR A 141 6.01 7.83 4.90
C THR A 141 6.95 6.75 4.39
N GLU A 142 7.74 6.12 5.27
CA GLU A 142 8.68 5.06 4.86
C GLU A 142 7.92 3.85 4.32
N VAL A 143 6.79 3.47 4.94
CA VAL A 143 5.96 2.37 4.43
C VAL A 143 5.42 2.67 3.04
N ALA A 144 4.86 3.87 2.83
CA ALA A 144 4.34 4.28 1.53
C ALA A 144 5.46 4.34 0.47
N THR A 145 6.62 4.91 0.81
CA THR A 145 7.77 5.01 -0.09
C THR A 145 8.36 3.64 -0.42
N THR A 146 8.45 2.72 0.54
CA THR A 146 8.85 1.33 0.26
C THR A 146 7.85 0.63 -0.66
N MET A 147 6.56 0.91 -0.50
CA MET A 147 5.54 0.38 -1.39
C MET A 147 5.74 0.83 -2.83
N GLU A 148 5.87 2.14 -3.03
CA GLU A 148 6.18 2.73 -4.33
C GLU A 148 7.50 2.14 -4.86
N ALA A 149 8.52 1.99 -4.02
CA ALA A 149 9.81 1.45 -4.42
C ALA A 149 9.73 -0.01 -4.90
N ILE A 150 8.86 -0.83 -4.32
CA ILE A 150 8.61 -2.20 -4.81
C ILE A 150 8.00 -2.17 -6.21
N PHE A 151 7.05 -1.26 -6.48
CA PHE A 151 6.49 -1.12 -7.83
C PHE A 151 7.55 -0.68 -8.84
N GLY A 152 8.42 0.26 -8.46
CA GLY A 152 9.54 0.69 -9.31
C GLY A 152 10.58 -0.41 -9.51
N ALA A 153 10.86 -1.21 -8.48
CA ALA A 153 11.77 -2.35 -8.57
C ALA A 153 11.27 -3.40 -9.56
N VAL A 154 9.97 -3.75 -9.49
CA VAL A 154 9.33 -4.71 -10.41
C VAL A 154 9.26 -4.14 -11.83
N ASP A 155 8.91 -2.86 -11.99
CA ASP A 155 8.88 -2.22 -13.31
C ASP A 155 10.27 -2.23 -13.96
N TRP A 156 11.32 -1.95 -13.19
CA TRP A 156 12.68 -1.96 -13.70
C TRP A 156 13.19 -3.38 -14.00
N ASP A 157 12.95 -4.32 -13.09
CA ASP A 157 13.40 -5.71 -13.20
C ASP A 157 12.72 -6.44 -14.37
N SER A 158 11.45 -6.16 -14.62
CA SER A 158 10.66 -6.80 -15.67
C SER A 158 10.69 -6.09 -17.03
N GLU A 159 11.63 -5.16 -17.23
CA GLU A 159 11.73 -4.33 -18.45
C GLU A 159 10.42 -3.61 -18.82
N SER A 160 9.77 -3.02 -17.81
CA SER A 160 8.48 -2.34 -17.89
C SER A 160 7.32 -3.25 -18.32
N ASN A 161 7.36 -4.54 -17.93
CA ASN A 161 6.23 -5.43 -18.08
C ASN A 161 5.09 -5.04 -17.13
N LEU A 162 4.15 -4.26 -17.66
CA LEU A 162 3.00 -3.78 -16.92
C LEU A 162 2.09 -4.89 -16.39
N PHE A 163 2.18 -6.12 -16.87
CA PHE A 163 1.45 -7.23 -16.27
C PHE A 163 2.01 -7.53 -14.87
N GLU A 164 3.32 -7.71 -14.74
CA GLU A 164 3.98 -8.02 -13.46
C GLU A 164 3.74 -6.93 -12.40
N VAL A 165 3.89 -5.66 -12.80
CA VAL A 165 3.62 -4.52 -11.91
C VAL A 165 2.17 -4.54 -11.45
N LYS A 166 1.22 -4.85 -12.34
CA LYS A 166 -0.20 -4.96 -11.98
C LYS A 166 -0.46 -6.11 -11.03
N GLU A 167 0.13 -7.28 -11.25
CA GLU A 167 -0.03 -8.42 -10.35
C GLU A 167 0.50 -8.08 -8.96
N VAL A 168 1.70 -7.51 -8.86
CA VAL A 168 2.29 -7.06 -7.58
C VAL A 168 1.44 -6.00 -6.88
N MET A 169 0.81 -5.10 -7.64
CA MET A 169 -0.16 -4.16 -7.09
C MET A 169 -1.48 -4.87 -6.70
N ALA A 170 -1.97 -5.83 -7.49
CA ALA A 170 -3.32 -6.39 -7.39
C ALA A 170 -3.50 -7.35 -6.22
N HIS A 171 -2.57 -8.29 -6.08
CA HIS A 171 -2.60 -9.30 -5.02
C HIS A 171 -2.80 -8.67 -3.63
N PRO A 172 -2.00 -7.68 -3.21
CA PRO A 172 -2.20 -7.02 -1.92
C PRO A 172 -3.33 -5.98 -1.93
N GLY A 173 -4.20 -5.94 -2.94
CA GLY A 173 -5.34 -5.01 -3.04
C GLY A 173 -4.95 -3.56 -3.32
N MET A 174 -3.75 -3.32 -3.85
CA MET A 174 -3.24 -1.98 -4.18
C MET A 174 -3.49 -1.57 -5.63
N TYR A 175 -3.94 -2.51 -6.47
CA TYR A 175 -4.31 -2.23 -7.85
C TYR A 175 -5.82 -2.13 -8.02
N TRP A 176 -6.20 -1.13 -8.80
CA TRP A 176 -7.48 -1.09 -9.50
C TRP A 176 -7.19 -1.30 -11.00
N PRO A 177 -7.64 -2.40 -11.63
CA PRO A 177 -9.02 -2.87 -11.55
C PRO A 177 -9.20 -4.39 -11.66
N HIS A 178 -8.43 -5.20 -10.94
CA HIS A 178 -8.68 -6.64 -10.92
C HIS A 178 -9.81 -7.06 -9.94
N GLY A 179 -10.48 -6.10 -9.29
CA GLY A 179 -11.71 -6.31 -8.51
C GLY A 179 -12.91 -5.54 -9.07
N ASP A 180 -14.11 -5.87 -8.63
CA ASP A 180 -15.32 -5.08 -8.91
C ASP A 180 -15.16 -3.66 -8.32
N ALA A 181 -15.70 -2.63 -8.99
CA ALA A 181 -15.69 -1.26 -8.48
C ALA A 181 -16.30 -1.17 -7.07
N GLY A 182 -17.20 -2.10 -6.75
CA GLY A 182 -17.74 -2.32 -5.41
C GLY A 182 -16.70 -2.67 -4.36
N GLU A 183 -15.73 -3.53 -4.66
CA GLU A 183 -14.69 -3.97 -3.73
C GLU A 183 -13.71 -2.84 -3.39
N PHE A 184 -13.29 -2.07 -4.40
CA PHE A 184 -12.44 -0.90 -4.16
C PHE A 184 -13.17 0.17 -3.32
N GLN A 185 -14.45 0.43 -3.60
CA GLN A 185 -15.25 1.36 -2.79
C GLN A 185 -15.50 0.83 -1.37
N ALA A 186 -15.63 -0.49 -1.19
CA ALA A 186 -15.70 -1.10 0.14
C ALA A 186 -14.38 -0.92 0.91
N MET A 187 -13.24 -1.13 0.23
CA MET A 187 -11.92 -0.92 0.80
C MET A 187 -11.67 0.55 1.16
N LEU A 188 -11.99 1.50 0.28
CA LEU A 188 -11.89 2.93 0.60
C LEU A 188 -12.79 3.32 1.77
N ARG A 189 -14.01 2.77 1.84
CA ARG A 189 -14.90 2.99 2.99
C ARG A 189 -14.28 2.47 4.29
N ARG A 190 -13.66 1.28 4.28
CA ARG A 190 -12.92 0.76 5.44
C ARG A 190 -11.78 1.67 5.84
N PHE A 191 -10.98 2.12 4.88
CA PHE A 191 -9.91 3.09 5.14
C PHE A 191 -10.47 4.36 5.80
N HIS A 192 -11.52 4.97 5.25
CA HIS A 192 -12.11 6.18 5.81
C HIS A 192 -12.73 5.98 7.20
N VAL A 193 -13.31 4.80 7.48
CA VAL A 193 -13.84 4.45 8.81
C VAL A 193 -12.70 4.29 9.83
N GLN A 194 -11.60 3.66 9.43
CA GLN A 194 -10.46 3.39 10.32
C GLN A 194 -9.48 4.57 10.46
N GLN A 195 -9.43 5.47 9.47
CA GLN A 195 -8.52 6.62 9.40
C GLN A 195 -9.28 7.93 9.06
N PRO A 196 -10.31 8.31 9.84
CA PRO A 196 -11.22 9.41 9.49
C PRO A 196 -10.52 10.77 9.34
N THR A 197 -9.41 11.00 10.06
CA THR A 197 -8.63 12.26 10.00
C THR A 197 -7.62 12.33 8.86
N LYS A 198 -7.30 11.20 8.20
CA LYS A 198 -6.33 11.12 7.10
C LYS A 198 -6.99 10.96 5.73
N ALA A 199 -8.33 10.93 5.69
CA ALA A 199 -9.17 10.88 4.50
C ALA A 199 -9.02 12.08 3.54
N LEU A 200 -8.40 13.16 4.00
CA LEU A 200 -8.37 14.44 3.31
C LEU A 200 -6.96 14.79 2.83
N GLY A 201 -6.58 14.21 1.69
CA GLY A 201 -5.60 14.76 0.76
C GLY A 201 -4.12 14.50 1.07
N ARG A 202 -3.36 14.30 -0.02
CA ARG A 202 -1.89 14.18 -0.04
C ARG A 202 -1.28 15.44 0.61
N LYS A 203 -0.61 15.31 1.77
CA LYS A 203 0.33 16.37 2.20
C LYS A 203 1.34 16.53 1.08
N ARG A 204 1.55 17.76 0.60
CA ARG A 204 2.56 18.05 -0.43
C ARG A 204 3.87 17.36 -0.02
N PRO A 205 4.52 16.63 -0.94
CA PRO A 205 5.83 16.07 -0.66
C PRO A 205 6.75 17.17 -0.11
N TRP A 206 7.47 16.89 0.98
CA TRP A 206 8.27 17.90 1.67
C TRP A 206 9.42 18.43 0.79
N TRP A 207 9.79 17.74 -0.30
CA TRP A 207 10.73 18.22 -1.32
C TRP A 207 10.12 19.23 -2.32
N LYS A 208 8.83 19.55 -2.18
CA LYS A 208 8.17 20.68 -2.86
C LYS A 208 7.96 21.87 -1.89
N ARG A 209 8.75 21.97 -0.83
CA ARG A 209 8.76 23.08 0.13
C ARG A 209 10.14 23.73 0.17
#